data_AF-A0A0F7DBJ8-F1
#
_entry.id   AF-A0A0F7DBJ8-F1
#
_cell.length_a   1.000
_cell.length_b   1.000
_cell.length_c   1.000
_cell.angle_alpha   90.00
_cell.angle_beta   90.00
_cell.angle_gamma   90.00
#
_symmetry.space_group_name_H-M   'P 1'
#
loop_
_entity.id
_entity.type
_entity.pdbx_description
1 polymer ?
#
loop_
_entity_poly.entity_id
_entity_poly.type
_entity_poly.pdbx_seq_one_letter_code
_entity_poly.pdbx_strand_id
1 'polypeptide(L)'
;MARVNESGQIIILFALVVSGIIVTLSVIYTQNLLAGMESSRTIMVFPKEEIKNLRDIVENDFVDHMGLRKYEFDEYTYNVSRDIRLLYAQKGSYADVSVFASYPSELSDTVSYFNVRITYIGGGVEYNDTTLCRLEGCI
;
A
#
# COMPACT_ATOMS: atom_id res chain seq x y z
N MET A 1 -31.89 -15.95 62.28
CA MET A 1 -31.57 -15.92 60.84
C MET A 1 -31.34 -14.47 60.44
N ALA A 2 -30.19 -14.17 59.84
CA ALA A 2 -29.62 -12.83 59.74
C ALA A 2 -30.47 -11.86 58.91
N ARG A 3 -30.75 -10.67 59.46
CA ARG A 3 -31.29 -9.54 58.71
C ARG A 3 -30.24 -9.10 57.69
N VAL A 4 -30.51 -9.35 56.42
CA VAL A 4 -29.71 -8.83 55.30
C VAL A 4 -29.84 -7.31 55.30
N ASN A 5 -28.72 -6.59 55.33
CA ASN A 5 -28.68 -5.13 55.34
C ASN A 5 -28.96 -4.61 53.91
N GLU A 6 -30.25 -4.48 53.55
CA GLU A 6 -30.73 -4.05 52.23
C GLU A 6 -30.06 -2.76 51.74
N SER A 7 -29.84 -1.79 52.62
CA SER A 7 -29.21 -0.51 52.25
C SER A 7 -27.77 -0.68 51.78
N GLY A 8 -27.00 -1.58 52.41
CA GLY A 8 -25.63 -1.89 51.99
C GLY A 8 -25.58 -2.65 50.66
N GLN A 9 -26.55 -3.54 50.44
CA GLN A 9 -26.65 -4.33 49.21
C GLN A 9 -27.00 -3.46 47.99
N ILE A 10 -27.86 -2.46 48.17
CA ILE A 10 -28.20 -1.47 47.13
C ILE A 10 -26.97 -0.62 46.75
N ILE A 11 -26.15 -0.22 47.72
CA ILE A 11 -24.93 0.57 47.46
C ILE A 11 -23.93 -0.26 46.65
N ILE A 12 -23.73 -1.53 47.00
CA ILE A 12 -22.83 -2.44 46.27
C ILE A 12 -23.34 -2.64 44.84
N LEU A 13 -24.65 -2.82 44.66
CA LEU A 13 -25.26 -3.02 43.35
C LEU A 13 -25.13 -1.76 42.47
N PHE A 14 -25.33 -0.57 43.05
CA PHE A 14 -25.14 0.70 42.35
C PHE A 14 -23.66 0.92 41.96
N ALA A 15 -22.73 0.63 42.87
CA ALA A 15 -21.30 0.71 42.59
C ALA A 15 -20.87 -0.24 41.45
N LEU A 16 -21.45 -1.44 41.40
CA LEU A 16 -21.18 -2.41 40.33
C LEU A 16 -21.70 -1.91 38.97
N VAL A 17 -22.89 -1.31 38.93
CA VAL A 17 -23.43 -0.71 37.70
C VAL A 17 -22.57 0.45 37.22
N VAL A 18 -22.23 1.38 38.11
CA VAL A 18 -21.40 2.55 37.76
C VAL A 18 -20.01 2.11 37.30
N SER A 19 -19.39 1.14 37.99
CA SER A 19 -18.11 0.56 37.57
C SER A 19 -18.22 -0.08 36.18
N GLY A 20 -19.30 -0.81 35.91
CA GLY A 20 -19.54 -1.41 34.60
C GLY A 20 -19.60 -0.37 33.48
N ILE A 21 -20.31 0.74 33.71
CA ILE A 21 -20.42 1.86 32.76
C ILE A 21 -19.05 2.53 32.53
N ILE A 22 -18.28 2.76 33.59
CA ILE A 22 -16.95 3.38 33.47
C ILE A 22 -16.00 2.49 32.68
N VAL A 23 -16.02 1.17 32.92
CA VAL A 23 -15.17 0.20 32.21
C VAL A 23 -15.53 0.16 30.73
N THR A 24 -16.82 0.09 30.38
CA THR A 24 -17.24 0.07 28.96
C THR A 24 -16.89 1.37 28.24
N LEU A 25 -17.11 2.53 28.87
CA LEU A 25 -16.69 3.83 28.34
C LEU A 25 -15.18 3.91 28.12
N SER A 26 -14.39 3.40 29.06
CA SER A 26 -12.92 3.40 28.95
C SER A 26 -12.43 2.52 27.80
N VAL A 27 -13.06 1.37 27.59
CA VAL A 27 -12.76 0.47 26.47
C VAL A 27 -13.11 1.14 25.14
N ILE A 28 -14.31 1.73 25.02
CA ILE A 28 -14.74 2.43 23.80
C ILE A 28 -13.82 3.62 23.52
N TYR A 29 -13.47 4.41 24.53
CA TYR A 29 -12.55 5.55 24.39
C TYR A 29 -11.17 5.11 23.90
N THR A 30 -10.62 4.02 24.45
CA THR A 30 -9.33 3.48 24.04
C THR A 30 -9.37 2.97 22.60
N GLN A 31 -10.44 2.29 22.19
CA GLN A 31 -10.63 1.85 20.80
C GLN A 31 -10.75 3.03 19.83
N ASN A 32 -11.49 4.07 20.21
CA ASN A 32 -11.62 5.28 19.39
C ASN A 32 -10.29 6.03 19.23
N LEU A 33 -9.49 6.11 20.30
CA LEU A 33 -8.13 6.66 20.22
C LEU A 33 -7.24 5.83 19.30
N LEU A 34 -7.25 4.49 19.45
CA LEU A 34 -6.44 3.60 18.63
C LEU A 34 -6.83 3.71 17.15
N ALA A 35 -8.12 3.66 16.84
CA ALA A 35 -8.65 3.80 15.49
C ALA A 35 -8.33 5.18 14.88
N GLY A 36 -8.42 6.25 15.67
CA GLY A 36 -8.03 7.60 15.23
C GLY A 36 -6.53 7.74 14.96
N MET A 37 -5.70 7.15 15.82
CA MET A 37 -4.25 7.15 15.67
C MET A 37 -3.78 6.31 14.46
N GLU A 38 -4.37 5.13 14.25
CA GLU A 38 -4.05 4.27 13.11
C GLU A 38 -4.50 4.90 11.79
N SER A 39 -5.71 5.47 11.73
CA SER A 39 -6.22 6.14 10.53
C SER A 39 -5.37 7.35 10.14
N SER A 40 -5.01 8.20 11.11
CA SER A 40 -4.19 9.39 10.86
C SER A 40 -2.78 9.03 10.40
N ARG A 41 -2.15 8.00 10.97
CA ARG A 41 -0.83 7.52 10.55
C ARG A 41 -0.86 6.94 9.15
N THR A 42 -1.87 6.13 8.81
CA THR A 42 -1.99 5.54 7.47
C THR A 42 -2.19 6.60 6.38
N ILE A 43 -2.96 7.66 6.65
CA ILE A 43 -3.18 8.76 5.70
C ILE A 43 -1.93 9.65 5.55
N MET A 44 -1.15 9.87 6.62
CA MET A 44 0.09 10.67 6.56
C MET A 44 1.27 9.93 5.92
N VAL A 45 1.24 8.59 5.87
CA VAL A 45 2.38 7.76 5.45
C VAL A 45 2.17 7.14 4.07
N PHE A 46 1.05 7.40 3.40
CA PHE A 46 0.86 6.87 2.04
C PHE A 46 1.92 7.47 1.09
N PRO A 47 2.77 6.62 0.46
CA PRO A 47 3.99 7.03 -0.23
C PRO A 47 3.69 7.55 -1.64
N LYS A 48 2.90 8.64 -1.73
CA LYS A 48 2.41 9.20 -3.01
C LYS A 48 3.54 9.50 -3.98
N GLU A 49 4.60 10.15 -3.51
CA GLU A 49 5.73 10.51 -4.35
C GLU A 49 6.47 9.29 -4.86
N GLU A 50 6.58 8.23 -4.06
CA GLU A 50 7.32 7.03 -4.49
C GLU A 50 6.54 6.25 -5.53
N ILE A 51 5.23 6.11 -5.33
CA ILE A 51 4.34 5.50 -6.32
C ILE A 51 4.33 6.33 -7.61
N LYS A 52 4.28 7.66 -7.48
CA LYS A 52 4.33 8.56 -8.63
C LYS A 52 5.65 8.44 -9.38
N ASN A 53 6.79 8.39 -8.70
CA ASN A 53 8.10 8.21 -9.32
C ASN A 53 8.21 6.88 -10.09
N LEU A 54 7.72 5.77 -9.50
CA LEU A 54 7.70 4.47 -10.18
C LEU A 54 6.80 4.51 -11.41
N ARG A 55 5.65 5.19 -11.33
CA ARG A 55 4.73 5.36 -12.43
C ARG A 55 5.29 6.26 -13.54
N ASP A 56 6.05 7.28 -13.18
CA ASP A 56 6.73 8.17 -14.13
C ASP A 56 7.79 7.42 -14.95
N ILE A 57 8.54 6.49 -14.33
CA ILE A 57 9.46 5.59 -15.03
C ILE A 57 8.70 4.72 -16.04
N VAL A 58 7.54 4.19 -15.67
CA VAL A 58 6.72 3.41 -16.59
C VAL A 58 6.20 4.26 -17.75
N GLU A 59 5.55 5.38 -17.45
CA GLU A 59 4.81 6.19 -18.42
C GLU A 59 5.73 6.99 -19.34
N ASN A 60 6.89 7.44 -18.86
CA ASN A 60 7.83 8.21 -19.67
C ASN A 60 8.97 7.32 -20.19
N ASP A 61 9.70 6.64 -19.30
CA ASP A 61 10.92 5.94 -19.71
C ASP A 61 10.62 4.64 -20.48
N PHE A 62 9.75 3.77 -19.97
CA PHE A 62 9.46 2.51 -20.66
C PHE A 62 8.65 2.74 -21.94
N VAL A 63 7.72 3.69 -21.97
CA VAL A 63 6.96 4.03 -23.19
C VAL A 63 7.88 4.60 -24.27
N ASP A 64 8.82 5.49 -23.93
CA ASP A 64 9.78 6.05 -24.91
C ASP A 64 10.66 4.97 -25.55
N HIS A 65 10.95 3.89 -24.81
CA HIS A 65 11.76 2.77 -25.29
C HIS A 65 10.95 1.66 -25.98
N MET A 66 9.64 1.83 -26.20
CA MET A 66 8.83 0.86 -26.96
C MET A 66 9.30 0.68 -28.42
N GLY A 67 10.04 1.64 -28.96
CA GLY A 67 10.69 1.53 -30.28
C GLY A 67 11.80 0.47 -30.37
N LEU A 68 12.21 -0.12 -29.24
CA LEU A 68 13.17 -1.22 -29.21
C LEU A 68 12.54 -2.54 -29.66
N ARG A 69 13.37 -3.46 -30.16
CA ARG A 69 12.93 -4.84 -30.40
C ARG A 69 12.58 -5.51 -29.08
N LYS A 70 11.69 -6.49 -29.12
CA LYS A 70 11.22 -7.20 -27.91
C LYS A 70 12.35 -7.62 -26.99
N TYR A 71 13.39 -8.30 -27.51
CA TYR A 71 14.51 -8.78 -26.70
C TYR A 71 15.26 -7.64 -26.00
N GLU A 72 15.54 -6.56 -26.74
CA GLU A 72 16.25 -5.39 -26.22
C GLU A 72 15.42 -4.65 -25.17
N PHE A 73 14.11 -4.54 -25.39
CA PHE A 73 13.17 -3.95 -24.44
C PHE A 73 13.06 -4.77 -23.15
N ASP A 74 12.93 -6.10 -23.26
CA ASP A 74 12.85 -6.99 -22.10
C ASP A 74 14.15 -6.94 -21.28
N GLU A 75 15.32 -6.89 -21.93
CA GLU A 75 16.61 -6.72 -21.26
C GLU A 75 16.74 -5.34 -20.59
N TYR A 76 16.34 -4.27 -21.28
CA TYR A 76 16.35 -2.90 -20.76
C TYR A 76 15.51 -2.78 -19.49
N THR A 77 14.23 -3.16 -19.58
CA THR A 77 13.28 -3.05 -18.46
C THR A 77 13.67 -3.93 -17.28
N TYR A 78 14.28 -5.10 -17.52
CA TYR A 78 14.86 -5.94 -16.48
C TYR A 78 16.01 -5.24 -15.72
N ASN A 79 16.91 -4.59 -16.45
CA ASN A 79 18.02 -3.85 -15.84
C ASN A 79 17.51 -2.67 -15.01
N VAL A 80 16.55 -1.89 -15.54
CA VAL A 80 15.93 -0.78 -14.79
C VAL A 80 15.20 -1.29 -13.54
N SER A 81 14.42 -2.37 -13.64
CA SER A 81 13.77 -3.02 -12.50
C SER A 81 14.78 -3.41 -11.41
N ARG A 82 15.92 -4.01 -11.80
CA ARG A 82 16.99 -4.36 -10.86
C ARG A 82 17.57 -3.13 -10.16
N ASP A 83 17.82 -2.06 -10.89
CA ASP A 83 18.42 -0.85 -10.34
C ASP A 83 17.44 -0.12 -9.39
N ILE A 84 16.14 -0.10 -9.71
CA ILE A 84 15.08 0.37 -8.80
C ILE A 84 15.10 -0.42 -7.49
N ARG A 85 15.11 -1.75 -7.56
CA ARG A 85 15.14 -2.61 -6.36
C ARG A 85 16.34 -2.29 -5.48
N LEU A 86 17.53 -2.11 -6.07
CA LEU A 86 18.75 -1.77 -5.33
C LEU A 86 18.66 -0.38 -4.69
N LEU A 87 18.18 0.62 -5.44
CA LEU A 87 18.02 2.00 -4.97
C LEU A 87 17.06 2.09 -3.78
N TYR A 88 15.91 1.42 -3.86
CA TYR A 88 14.92 1.44 -2.79
C TYR A 88 15.36 0.60 -1.60
N ALA A 89 16.04 -0.54 -1.82
CA ALA A 89 16.60 -1.34 -0.74
C ALA A 89 17.59 -0.55 0.13
N GLN A 90 18.40 0.33 -0.47
CA GLN A 90 19.29 1.24 0.27
C GLN A 90 18.55 2.23 1.18
N LYS A 91 17.29 2.56 0.86
CA LYS A 91 16.42 3.43 1.67
C LYS A 91 15.62 2.66 2.73
N GLY A 92 15.78 1.33 2.80
CA GLY A 92 15.02 0.47 3.71
C GLY A 92 13.57 0.20 3.25
N SER A 93 13.27 0.43 1.98
CA SER A 93 12.00 0.08 1.35
C SER A 93 12.24 -0.89 0.19
N TYR A 94 11.19 -1.53 -0.29
CA TYR A 94 11.22 -2.34 -1.49
C TYR A 94 10.36 -1.66 -2.55
N ALA A 95 10.90 -1.51 -3.75
CA ALA A 95 10.15 -1.07 -4.90
C ALA A 95 10.56 -1.90 -6.12
N ASP A 96 9.60 -2.15 -7.00
CA ASP A 96 9.82 -2.88 -8.22
C ASP A 96 8.85 -2.43 -9.31
N VAL A 97 9.35 -2.42 -10.55
CA VAL A 97 8.57 -2.17 -11.76
C VAL A 97 8.91 -3.29 -12.74
N SER A 98 8.06 -4.31 -12.79
CA SER A 98 8.32 -5.51 -13.59
C SER A 98 7.42 -5.59 -14.80
N VAL A 99 7.99 -5.55 -16.01
CA VAL A 99 7.28 -5.93 -17.23
C VAL A 99 7.18 -7.45 -17.28
N PHE A 100 5.96 -7.98 -17.31
CA PHE A 100 5.74 -9.44 -17.31
C PHE A 100 5.19 -9.95 -18.65
N ALA A 101 4.77 -9.05 -19.54
CA ALA A 101 4.40 -9.38 -20.90
C ALA A 101 4.64 -8.18 -21.82
N SER A 102 5.41 -8.37 -22.87
CA SER A 102 5.64 -7.40 -23.94
C SER A 102 5.20 -7.99 -25.28
N TYR A 103 4.53 -7.17 -26.09
CA TYR A 103 3.89 -7.61 -27.33
C TYR A 103 4.45 -6.80 -28.51
N PRO A 104 5.27 -7.42 -29.37
CA PRO A 104 5.83 -6.75 -30.53
C PRO A 104 4.79 -6.55 -31.65
N SER A 105 5.02 -5.56 -32.50
CA SER A 105 4.28 -5.36 -33.73
C SER A 105 4.64 -6.44 -34.75
N GLU A 106 3.65 -6.94 -35.49
CA GLU A 106 3.87 -7.88 -36.60
C GLU A 106 4.73 -7.28 -37.73
N LEU A 107 4.79 -5.95 -37.85
CA LEU A 107 5.48 -5.26 -38.93
C LEU A 107 6.96 -4.95 -38.64
N SER A 108 7.28 -4.61 -37.39
CA SER A 108 8.58 -4.03 -37.00
C SER A 108 9.33 -4.83 -35.93
N ASP A 109 8.70 -5.85 -35.32
CA ASP A 109 9.23 -6.59 -34.17
C ASP A 109 9.55 -5.69 -32.94
N THR A 110 9.13 -4.43 -32.98
CA THR A 110 9.25 -3.47 -31.88
C THR A 110 8.04 -3.55 -30.96
N VAL A 111 8.23 -3.29 -29.68
CA VAL A 111 7.15 -3.39 -28.69
C VAL A 111 6.03 -2.40 -29.01
N SER A 112 4.79 -2.88 -29.12
CA SER A 112 3.62 -2.02 -29.36
C SER A 112 2.85 -1.75 -28.07
N TYR A 113 2.77 -2.74 -27.20
CA TYR A 113 2.16 -2.63 -25.88
C TYR A 113 2.81 -3.62 -24.91
N PHE A 114 2.74 -3.30 -23.61
CA PHE A 114 3.25 -4.18 -22.56
C PHE A 114 2.40 -4.09 -21.29
N ASN A 115 2.41 -5.15 -20.51
CA ASN A 115 1.85 -5.16 -19.17
C ASN A 115 2.98 -5.05 -18.14
N VAL A 116 2.79 -4.14 -17.20
CA VAL A 116 3.73 -3.85 -16.13
C VAL A 116 3.05 -3.96 -14.79
N ARG A 117 3.81 -4.43 -13.81
CA ARG A 117 3.40 -4.44 -12.40
C ARG A 117 4.29 -3.48 -11.63
N ILE A 118 3.67 -2.58 -10.89
CA ILE A 118 4.33 -1.66 -9.97
C ILE A 118 4.09 -2.19 -8.56
N THR A 119 5.17 -2.36 -7.79
CA THR A 119 5.10 -2.81 -6.41
C THR A 119 5.93 -1.88 -5.52
N TYR A 120 5.36 -1.47 -4.40
CA TYR A 120 6.05 -0.70 -3.37
C TYR A 120 5.69 -1.23 -1.99
N ILE A 121 6.70 -1.45 -1.15
CA ILE A 121 6.55 -1.88 0.24
C ILE A 121 7.49 -1.03 1.09
N GLY A 122 6.91 -0.24 2.00
CA GLY A 122 7.70 0.62 2.89
C GLY A 122 6.82 1.37 3.87
N GLY A 123 7.36 1.68 5.06
CA GLY A 123 6.65 2.49 6.06
C GLY A 123 5.34 1.88 6.58
N GLY A 124 5.19 0.54 6.50
CA GLY A 124 3.95 -0.15 6.88
C GLY A 124 2.85 -0.11 5.83
N VAL A 125 3.15 0.37 4.62
CA VAL A 125 2.22 0.39 3.47
C VAL A 125 2.73 -0.58 2.39
N GLU A 126 1.79 -1.32 1.81
CA GLU A 126 2.00 -2.13 0.61
C GLU A 126 1.10 -1.60 -0.51
N TYR A 127 1.70 -1.37 -1.67
CA TYR A 127 1.02 -0.97 -2.90
C TYR A 127 1.44 -1.93 -4.01
N ASN A 128 0.44 -2.43 -4.74
CA ASN A 128 0.65 -3.32 -5.87
C ASN A 128 -0.41 -3.01 -6.92
N ASP A 129 0.04 -2.70 -8.13
CA ASP A 129 -0.81 -2.29 -9.24
C ASP A 129 -0.30 -2.90 -10.55
N THR A 130 -1.22 -3.17 -11.46
CA THR A 130 -0.92 -3.76 -12.77
C THR A 130 -1.61 -2.94 -13.85
N THR A 131 -0.83 -2.52 -14.82
CA THR A 131 -1.25 -1.53 -15.81
C THR A 131 -0.82 -1.98 -17.21
N LEU A 132 -1.65 -1.69 -18.19
CA LEU A 132 -1.35 -1.90 -19.60
C LEU A 132 -0.83 -0.60 -20.20
N CYS A 133 0.37 -0.60 -20.78
CA CYS A 133 0.95 0.57 -21.41
C CYS A 133 1.00 0.44 -22.92
N ARG A 134 0.68 1.56 -23.59
CA ARG A 134 0.72 1.78 -25.04
C ARG A 134 1.44 3.10 -25.31
N LEU A 135 1.80 3.34 -26.57
CA LEU A 135 2.35 4.64 -27.02
C LEU A 135 1.46 5.84 -26.67
N GLU A 136 0.14 5.65 -26.57
CA GLU A 136 -0.81 6.71 -26.23
C GLU A 136 -0.96 6.93 -24.70
N GLY A 137 -0.35 6.07 -23.88
CA GLY A 137 -0.43 6.11 -22.43
C GLY A 137 -0.73 4.76 -21.79
N CYS A 138 -0.80 4.77 -20.46
CA CYS A 138 -1.01 3.60 -19.62
C CYS A 138 -2.42 3.60 -18.98
N ILE A 139 -3.08 2.44 -18.95
CA ILE A 139 -4.47 2.23 -18.49
C ILE A 139 -4.53 1.13 -17.43
#